data_AF-A0A1I4X3T5-F1
#
_entry.id   AF-A0A1I4X3T5-F1
#
_cell.length_a   1.000
_cell.length_b   1.000
_cell.length_c   1.000
_cell.angle_alpha   90.00
_cell.angle_beta   90.00
_cell.angle_gamma   90.00
#
_symmetry.space_group_name_H-M   'P 1'
#
loop_
_entity.id
_entity.type
_entity.pdbx_description
1 polymer ?
#
loop_
_entity_poly.entity_id
_entity_poly.type
_entity_poly.pdbx_seq_one_letter_code
_entity_poly.pdbx_strand_id
1 'polypeptide(L)'
;MPASLTRPTRWIGAGLTVVCLGFVLWRFVQLAPRVAALAPWPSLISGMGLATLVYSAGGVLLAIAWWLLLRALASPSITATSAVRGHMRAQLAKYAPGNVFHLAARHVHARQQGLDHVPVATAAVAESILLVAVAVSLSFAMPATGLPGALQWLAPWRWIILVGFFGLIAIFYWLRLRDRMSALDGTWHAGIGGVLGATACYCSFFALAAIAFRFLFEAPALDALELLPTIAVCWLGGFLVIGSPGGLGVREALLVGLLGPVCGEAEALYAALAFRGVTILSDLLLFLVGILVPDHSR
;
A
#
# COMPACT_ATOMS: atom_id res chain seq x y z
N MET A 1 -17.04 -6.29 -18.66
CA MET A 1 -17.00 -5.05 -17.84
C MET A 1 -17.54 -3.91 -18.69
N PRO A 2 -18.49 -3.08 -18.21
CA PRO A 2 -19.01 -1.99 -19.02
C PRO A 2 -17.93 -0.91 -19.14
N ALA A 3 -17.56 -0.57 -20.38
CA ALA A 3 -16.45 0.31 -20.73
C ALA A 3 -16.67 1.80 -20.36
N SER A 4 -17.80 2.16 -19.74
CA SER A 4 -18.22 3.56 -19.54
C SER A 4 -17.69 4.22 -18.28
N LEU A 5 -17.28 3.47 -17.23
CA LEU A 5 -16.77 4.05 -15.98
C LEU A 5 -15.25 4.34 -15.98
N THR A 6 -14.54 3.99 -17.06
CA THR A 6 -13.07 3.96 -17.08
C THR A 6 -12.41 5.24 -17.58
N ARG A 7 -13.13 6.09 -18.34
CA ARG A 7 -12.53 7.29 -18.95
C ARG A 7 -12.41 8.47 -17.99
N PRO A 8 -13.47 8.95 -17.32
CA PRO A 8 -13.39 10.17 -16.52
C PRO A 8 -12.51 10.00 -15.27
N THR A 9 -12.57 8.84 -14.62
CA THR A 9 -11.77 8.53 -13.40
C THR A 9 -10.27 8.54 -13.66
N ARG A 10 -9.83 8.03 -14.81
CA ARG A 10 -8.41 8.06 -15.23
C ARG A 10 -7.90 9.47 -15.45
N TRP A 11 -8.69 10.33 -16.09
CA TRP A 11 -8.32 11.73 -16.34
C TRP A 11 -8.27 12.55 -15.05
N ILE A 12 -9.19 12.31 -14.12
CA ILE A 12 -9.17 12.96 -12.80
C ILE A 12 -7.89 12.57 -12.04
N GLY A 13 -7.56 11.28 -11.96
CA GLY A 13 -6.35 10.86 -11.26
C GLY A 13 -5.06 11.30 -11.93
N ALA A 14 -5.02 11.33 -13.27
CA ALA A 14 -3.90 11.91 -14.02
C ALA A 14 -3.75 13.41 -13.75
N GLY A 15 -4.84 14.17 -13.76
CA GLY A 15 -4.86 15.59 -13.41
C GLY A 15 -4.38 15.84 -11.98
N LEU A 16 -4.89 15.09 -11.01
CA LEU A 16 -4.46 15.18 -9.61
C LEU A 16 -2.98 14.84 -9.46
N THR A 17 -2.47 13.86 -10.20
CA THR A 17 -1.03 13.52 -10.24
C THR A 17 -0.19 14.69 -10.72
N VAL A 18 -0.61 15.35 -11.81
CA VAL A 18 0.08 16.54 -12.35
C VAL A 18 0.10 17.67 -11.32
N VAL A 19 -1.04 17.93 -10.65
CA VAL A 19 -1.14 18.95 -9.60
C VAL A 19 -0.23 18.62 -8.41
N CYS A 20 -0.28 17.40 -7.88
CA CYS A 20 0.55 16.99 -6.74
C CYS A 20 2.04 16.97 -7.08
N LEU A 21 2.42 16.50 -8.27
CA LEU A 21 3.81 16.57 -8.75
C LEU A 21 4.25 18.03 -8.92
N GLY A 22 3.41 18.87 -9.53
CA GLY A 22 3.66 20.31 -9.66
C GLY A 22 3.89 20.97 -8.31
N PHE A 23 3.06 20.65 -7.31
CA PHE A 23 3.22 21.12 -5.93
C PHE A 23 4.56 20.67 -5.33
N VAL A 24 4.89 19.37 -5.40
CA VAL A 24 6.14 18.82 -4.84
C VAL A 24 7.36 19.45 -5.51
N LEU A 25 7.35 19.59 -6.85
CA LEU A 25 8.43 20.21 -7.61
C LEU A 25 8.57 21.70 -7.27
N TRP A 26 7.46 22.42 -7.16
CA TRP A 26 7.46 23.83 -6.77
C TRP A 26 8.03 24.03 -5.35
N ARG A 27 7.61 23.20 -4.37
CA ARG A 27 8.19 23.22 -3.02
C ARG A 27 9.67 22.83 -3.03
N PHE A 28 10.06 21.85 -3.84
CA PHE A 28 11.47 21.45 -3.99
C PHE A 28 12.32 22.61 -4.50
N VAL A 29 11.88 23.33 -5.54
CA VAL A 29 12.61 24.51 -6.04
C VAL A 29 12.77 25.59 -4.97
N GLN A 30 11.72 25.84 -4.16
CA GLN A 30 11.78 26.84 -3.09
C GLN A 30 12.64 26.43 -1.90
N LEU A 31 12.62 25.15 -1.54
CA LEU A 31 13.27 24.62 -0.35
C LEU A 31 14.61 23.94 -0.65
N ALA A 32 15.02 23.82 -1.92
CA ALA A 32 16.23 23.11 -2.35
C ALA A 32 17.49 23.50 -1.56
N PRO A 33 17.79 24.79 -1.30
CA PRO A 33 18.96 25.15 -0.50
C PRO A 33 18.89 24.62 0.94
N ARG A 34 17.69 24.61 1.54
CA ARG A 34 17.47 24.10 2.91
C ARG A 34 17.52 22.58 2.94
N VAL A 35 16.91 21.91 1.97
CA VAL A 35 16.95 20.45 1.81
C VAL A 35 18.39 19.96 1.59
N ALA A 36 19.17 20.68 0.79
CA ALA A 36 20.58 20.35 0.58
C ALA A 36 21.42 20.52 1.86
N ALA A 37 21.11 21.52 2.69
CA ALA A 37 21.77 21.72 3.97
C ALA A 37 21.43 20.64 5.02
N LEU A 38 20.26 20.00 4.89
CA LEU A 38 19.81 18.91 5.76
C LEU A 38 20.41 17.53 5.40
N ALA A 39 21.20 17.43 4.32
CA ALA A 39 21.66 16.15 3.80
C ALA A 39 23.14 15.86 4.12
N PRO A 40 23.46 15.27 5.29
CA PRO A 40 24.70 14.52 5.42
C PRO A 40 24.60 13.28 4.52
N TRP A 41 25.17 13.37 3.31
CA TRP A 41 25.11 12.29 2.32
C TRP A 41 25.44 10.89 2.89
N PRO A 42 26.44 10.72 3.80
CA PRO A 42 26.71 9.40 4.38
C PRO A 42 25.57 8.83 5.24
N SER A 43 24.93 9.64 6.10
CA SER A 43 23.82 9.16 6.95
C SER A 43 22.55 8.93 6.14
N LEU A 44 22.32 9.77 5.13
CA LEU A 44 21.22 9.57 4.18
C LEU A 44 21.38 8.25 3.43
N ILE A 45 22.55 7.97 2.86
CA ILE A 45 22.79 6.75 2.08
C ILE A 45 22.66 5.51 2.97
N SER A 46 23.21 5.52 4.19
CA SER A 46 23.09 4.39 5.10
C SER A 46 21.65 4.19 5.59
N GLY A 47 20.95 5.28 5.92
CA GLY A 47 19.53 5.27 6.28
C GLY A 47 18.66 4.74 5.15
N MET A 48 18.89 5.17 3.91
CA MET A 48 18.20 4.65 2.72
C MET A 48 18.51 3.17 2.47
N GLY A 49 19.75 2.73 2.68
CA GLY A 49 20.12 1.32 2.57
C GLY A 49 19.34 0.43 3.55
N LEU A 50 19.35 0.79 4.84
CA LEU A 50 18.61 0.08 5.88
C LEU A 50 17.10 0.13 5.64
N ALA A 51 16.55 1.31 5.32
CA ALA A 51 15.15 1.48 5.00
C ALA A 51 14.72 0.64 3.79
N THR A 52 15.58 0.53 2.77
CA THR A 52 15.31 -0.31 1.58
C THR A 52 15.21 -1.78 1.96
N LEU A 53 16.07 -2.29 2.83
CA LEU A 53 16.01 -3.68 3.30
C LEU A 53 14.74 -3.93 4.11
N VAL A 54 14.42 -3.04 5.06
CA VAL A 54 13.22 -3.16 5.91
C VAL A 54 11.93 -3.07 5.10
N TYR A 55 11.84 -2.10 4.19
CA TYR A 55 10.67 -1.96 3.31
C TYR A 55 10.53 -3.15 2.36
N SER A 56 11.65 -3.71 1.87
CA SER A 56 11.64 -4.92 1.05
C SER A 56 11.12 -6.13 1.81
N ALA A 57 11.50 -6.30 3.09
CA ALA A 57 10.91 -7.32 3.96
C ALA A 57 9.38 -7.16 4.07
N GLY A 58 8.91 -5.92 4.18
CA GLY A 58 7.48 -5.60 4.05
C GLY A 58 6.87 -6.03 2.72
N GLY A 59 7.56 -5.79 1.59
CA GLY A 59 7.11 -6.23 0.28
C GLY A 59 7.06 -7.75 0.10
N VAL A 60 7.93 -8.51 0.78
CA VAL A 60 7.84 -9.98 0.88
C VAL A 60 6.55 -10.37 1.61
N LEU A 61 6.18 -9.68 2.69
CA LEU A 61 4.93 -9.95 3.41
C LEU A 61 3.69 -9.70 2.53
N LEU A 62 3.71 -8.67 1.67
CA LEU A 62 2.64 -8.47 0.67
C LEU A 62 2.54 -9.66 -0.29
N ALA A 63 3.69 -10.19 -0.74
CA ALA A 63 3.74 -11.35 -1.61
C ALA A 63 3.27 -12.65 -0.91
N ILE A 64 3.55 -12.81 0.38
CA ILE A 64 3.03 -13.91 1.21
C ILE A 64 1.52 -13.76 1.41
N ALA A 65 1.02 -12.55 1.68
CA ALA A 65 -0.41 -12.29 1.79
C ALA A 65 -1.17 -12.67 0.51
N TRP A 66 -0.60 -12.33 -0.65
CA TRP A 66 -1.13 -12.75 -1.95
C TRP A 66 -1.20 -14.29 -2.08
N TRP A 67 -0.15 -15.00 -1.68
CA TRP A 67 -0.16 -16.47 -1.66
C TRP A 67 -1.27 -17.03 -0.75
N LEU A 68 -1.41 -16.50 0.47
CA LEU A 68 -2.46 -16.92 1.41
C LEU A 68 -3.86 -16.72 0.84
N LEU A 69 -4.10 -15.58 0.16
CA LEU A 69 -5.38 -15.30 -0.48
C LEU A 69 -5.65 -16.19 -1.70
N LEU A 70 -4.64 -16.44 -2.54
CA LEU A 70 -4.78 -17.41 -3.63
C LEU A 70 -5.09 -18.82 -3.11
N ARG A 71 -4.42 -19.24 -2.03
CA ARG A 71 -4.67 -20.55 -1.41
C ARG A 71 -6.07 -20.66 -0.81
N ALA A 72 -6.56 -19.57 -0.21
CA ALA A 72 -7.87 -19.50 0.42
C ALA A 72 -9.03 -19.39 -0.58
N LEU A 73 -8.84 -18.66 -1.68
CA LEU A 73 -9.94 -18.22 -2.55
C LEU A 73 -9.85 -18.78 -3.98
N ALA A 74 -8.71 -19.32 -4.39
CA ALA A 74 -8.49 -19.78 -5.76
C ALA A 74 -8.09 -21.25 -5.88
N SER A 75 -6.93 -21.62 -5.34
CA SER A 75 -6.43 -23.00 -5.43
C SER A 75 -5.59 -23.37 -4.22
N PRO A 76 -5.99 -24.39 -3.44
CA PRO A 76 -5.20 -24.86 -2.30
C PRO A 76 -3.81 -25.39 -2.66
N SER A 77 -3.57 -25.77 -3.92
CA SER A 77 -2.31 -26.39 -4.38
C SER A 77 -1.25 -25.39 -4.83
N ILE A 78 -1.55 -24.08 -4.89
CA ILE A 78 -0.56 -23.08 -5.29
C ILE A 78 0.59 -23.01 -4.27
N THR A 79 1.82 -23.15 -4.76
CA THR A 79 3.01 -23.10 -3.90
C THR A 79 3.35 -21.66 -3.52
N ALA A 80 3.90 -21.47 -2.32
CA ALA A 80 4.35 -20.17 -1.85
C ALA A 80 5.38 -19.55 -2.80
N THR A 81 6.38 -20.33 -3.22
CA THR A 81 7.44 -19.89 -4.13
C THR A 81 6.86 -19.34 -5.44
N SER A 82 5.90 -20.04 -6.05
CA SER A 82 5.31 -19.59 -7.32
C SER A 82 4.53 -18.28 -7.15
N ALA A 83 3.65 -18.20 -6.14
CA ALA A 83 2.84 -17.01 -5.89
C ALA A 83 3.67 -15.80 -5.47
N VAL A 84 4.62 -15.99 -4.54
CA VAL A 84 5.52 -14.93 -4.05
C VAL A 84 6.39 -14.39 -5.18
N ARG A 85 6.96 -15.27 -6.01
CA ARG A 85 7.77 -14.86 -7.15
C ARG A 85 6.96 -14.09 -8.19
N GLY A 86 5.77 -14.56 -8.52
CA GLY A 86 4.86 -13.86 -9.44
C GLY A 86 4.52 -12.46 -8.94
N HIS A 87 4.30 -12.32 -7.63
CA HIS A 87 4.08 -11.03 -6.99
C HIS A 87 5.30 -10.12 -7.07
N MET A 88 6.49 -10.62 -6.72
CA MET A 88 7.75 -9.89 -6.78
C MET A 88 8.05 -9.37 -8.20
N ARG A 89 7.85 -10.21 -9.23
CA ARG A 89 8.02 -9.82 -10.64
C ARG A 89 7.05 -8.73 -11.10
N ALA A 90 5.90 -8.60 -10.44
CA ALA A 90 4.90 -7.59 -10.78
C ALA A 90 5.18 -6.22 -10.13
N GLN A 91 6.16 -6.10 -9.22
CA GLN A 91 6.37 -4.87 -8.45
C GLN A 91 6.62 -3.64 -9.34
N LEU A 92 7.40 -3.78 -10.43
CA LEU A 92 7.67 -2.66 -11.33
C LEU A 92 6.46 -2.27 -12.20
N ALA A 93 5.50 -3.18 -12.40
CA ALA A 93 4.33 -2.89 -13.23
C ALA A 93 3.41 -1.83 -12.59
N LYS A 94 3.53 -1.51 -11.30
CA LYS A 94 2.73 -0.44 -10.67
C LYS A 94 3.11 0.97 -11.14
N TYR A 95 4.30 1.14 -11.71
CA TYR A 95 4.76 2.40 -12.28
C TYR A 95 4.30 2.64 -13.72
N ALA A 96 3.63 1.66 -14.34
CA ALA A 96 2.98 1.87 -15.63
C ALA A 96 1.74 2.76 -15.49
N PRO A 97 1.38 3.56 -16.53
CA PRO A 97 0.25 4.48 -16.47
C PRO A 97 -1.05 3.80 -16.01
N GLY A 98 -1.72 4.36 -14.99
CA GLY A 98 -2.99 3.81 -14.49
C GLY A 98 -2.91 2.92 -13.25
N ASN A 99 -1.72 2.57 -12.75
CA ASN A 99 -1.51 1.85 -11.48
C ASN A 99 -2.27 0.51 -11.36
N VAL A 100 -2.63 -0.14 -12.46
CA VAL A 100 -3.38 -1.41 -12.47
C VAL A 100 -2.60 -2.58 -13.07
N PHE A 101 -1.48 -2.31 -13.74
CA PHE A 101 -0.73 -3.33 -14.47
C PHE A 101 -0.09 -4.38 -13.55
N HIS A 102 0.25 -4.03 -12.31
CA HIS A 102 0.72 -5.01 -11.32
C HIS A 102 -0.37 -6.02 -10.91
N LEU A 103 -1.65 -5.64 -10.91
CA LEU A 103 -2.76 -6.57 -10.72
C LEU A 103 -2.85 -7.53 -11.91
N ALA A 104 -2.78 -6.98 -13.13
CA ALA A 104 -2.83 -7.77 -14.36
C ALA A 104 -1.64 -8.75 -14.48
N ALA A 105 -0.41 -8.31 -14.17
CA ALA A 105 0.78 -9.14 -14.20
C ALA A 105 0.67 -10.34 -13.25
N ARG A 106 0.19 -10.12 -12.02
CA ARG A 106 -0.05 -11.19 -11.04
C ARG A 106 -1.16 -12.13 -11.47
N HIS A 107 -2.22 -11.59 -12.08
CA HIS A 107 -3.30 -12.40 -12.65
C HIS A 107 -2.80 -13.32 -13.75
N VAL A 108 -2.02 -12.79 -14.71
CA VAL A 108 -1.44 -13.56 -15.81
C VAL A 108 -0.49 -14.63 -15.27
N HIS A 109 0.37 -14.30 -14.29
CA HIS A 109 1.24 -15.28 -13.66
C HIS A 109 0.45 -16.42 -13.00
N ALA A 110 -0.60 -16.10 -12.23
CA ALA A 110 -1.47 -17.13 -11.64
C ALA A 110 -2.16 -18.00 -12.70
N ARG A 111 -2.58 -17.42 -13.84
CA ARG A 111 -3.15 -18.18 -14.96
C ARG A 111 -2.15 -19.14 -15.60
N GLN A 112 -0.89 -18.74 -15.73
CA GLN A 112 0.18 -19.61 -16.25
C GLN A 112 0.45 -20.81 -15.33
N GLN A 113 0.03 -20.73 -14.06
CA GLN A 113 0.10 -21.81 -13.09
C GLN A 113 -1.18 -22.67 -13.07
N GLY A 114 -2.09 -22.48 -14.04
CA GLY A 114 -3.30 -23.28 -14.21
C GLY A 114 -4.50 -22.84 -13.38
N LEU A 115 -4.41 -21.79 -12.55
CA LEU A 115 -5.53 -21.31 -11.73
C LEU A 115 -6.59 -20.63 -12.58
N ASP A 116 -7.88 -20.83 -12.33
CA ASP A 116 -8.95 -20.23 -13.14
C ASP A 116 -9.08 -18.70 -13.02
N HIS A 117 -9.67 -18.06 -14.04
CA HIS A 117 -9.81 -16.60 -14.08
C HIS A 117 -10.65 -16.02 -12.94
N VAL A 118 -11.82 -16.61 -12.67
CA VAL A 118 -12.78 -16.05 -11.69
C VAL A 118 -12.20 -16.09 -10.27
N PRO A 119 -11.67 -17.23 -9.78
CA PRO A 119 -11.13 -17.28 -8.41
C PRO A 119 -9.90 -16.38 -8.21
N VAL A 120 -9.01 -16.26 -9.22
CA VAL A 120 -7.88 -15.33 -9.17
C VAL A 120 -8.34 -13.87 -9.13
N ALA A 121 -9.36 -13.52 -9.90
CA ALA A 121 -9.94 -12.17 -9.86
C ALA A 121 -10.57 -11.88 -8.48
N THR A 122 -11.26 -12.86 -7.90
CA THR A 122 -11.82 -12.76 -6.54
C THR A 122 -10.72 -12.54 -5.50
N ALA A 123 -9.61 -13.28 -5.59
CA ALA A 123 -8.46 -13.08 -4.70
C ALA A 123 -7.85 -11.67 -4.83
N ALA A 124 -7.73 -11.14 -6.05
CA ALA A 124 -7.20 -9.79 -6.28
C ALA A 124 -8.13 -8.68 -5.75
N VAL A 125 -9.44 -8.87 -5.86
CA VAL A 125 -10.43 -7.96 -5.25
C VAL A 125 -10.36 -8.04 -3.73
N ALA A 126 -10.31 -9.25 -3.17
CA ALA A 126 -10.18 -9.46 -1.73
C ALA A 126 -8.89 -8.82 -1.19
N GLU A 127 -7.76 -8.99 -1.87
CA GLU A 127 -6.50 -8.33 -1.54
C GLU A 127 -6.65 -6.81 -1.45
N SER A 128 -7.22 -6.20 -2.49
CA SER A 128 -7.39 -4.74 -2.55
C SER A 128 -8.29 -4.24 -1.42
N ILE A 129 -9.40 -4.94 -1.14
CA ILE A 129 -10.34 -4.58 -0.06
C ILE A 129 -9.67 -4.73 1.31
N LEU A 130 -9.01 -5.86 1.57
CA LEU A 130 -8.35 -6.13 2.85
C LEU A 130 -7.21 -5.14 3.12
N LEU A 131 -6.39 -4.86 2.11
CA LEU A 131 -5.28 -3.92 2.25
C LEU A 131 -5.78 -2.48 2.49
N VAL A 132 -6.83 -2.05 1.79
CA VAL A 132 -7.51 -0.76 2.05
C VAL A 132 -8.14 -0.74 3.45
N ALA A 133 -8.82 -1.82 3.86
CA ALA A 133 -9.42 -1.93 5.19
C ALA A 133 -8.37 -1.80 6.30
N VAL A 134 -7.22 -2.47 6.16
CA VAL A 134 -6.11 -2.32 7.11
C VAL A 134 -5.57 -0.90 7.11
N ALA A 135 -5.33 -0.30 5.94
CA ALA A 135 -4.84 1.07 5.84
C ALA A 135 -5.82 2.09 6.47
N VAL A 136 -7.12 1.94 6.24
CA VAL A 136 -8.17 2.76 6.87
C VAL A 136 -8.15 2.59 8.39
N SER A 137 -8.16 1.36 8.90
CA SER A 137 -8.13 1.11 10.34
C SER A 137 -6.91 1.74 11.02
N LEU A 138 -5.72 1.60 10.41
CA LEU A 138 -4.49 2.21 10.93
C LEU A 138 -4.51 3.74 10.83
N SER A 139 -5.11 4.30 9.79
CA SER A 139 -5.25 5.75 9.62
C SER A 139 -6.10 6.39 10.73
N PHE A 140 -7.09 5.68 11.27
CA PHE A 140 -7.96 6.17 12.35
C PHE A 140 -7.23 6.30 13.70
N ALA A 141 -6.07 5.65 13.84
CA ALA A 141 -5.20 5.82 15.01
C ALA A 141 -4.45 7.17 15.01
N MET A 142 -4.54 7.98 13.95
CA MET A 142 -3.94 9.32 13.88
C MET A 142 -4.42 10.21 15.05
N PRO A 143 -3.53 10.84 15.83
CA PRO A 143 -3.93 11.78 16.88
C PRO A 143 -4.81 12.92 16.34
N ALA A 144 -5.71 13.44 17.17
CA ALA A 144 -6.61 14.53 16.74
C ALA A 144 -5.82 15.78 16.31
N THR A 145 -4.71 16.06 16.96
CA THR A 145 -3.77 17.14 16.63
C THR A 145 -3.08 16.96 15.27
N GLY A 146 -2.96 15.72 14.79
CA GLY A 146 -2.42 15.40 13.46
C GLY A 146 -3.45 15.51 12.33
N LEU A 147 -4.74 15.69 12.65
CA LEU A 147 -5.77 15.91 11.65
C LEU A 147 -5.79 17.39 11.21
N PRO A 148 -6.07 17.67 9.92
CA PRO A 148 -6.38 19.02 9.47
C PRO A 148 -7.49 19.63 10.33
N GLY A 149 -7.41 20.93 10.65
CA GLY A 149 -8.38 21.61 11.52
C GLY A 149 -9.84 21.35 11.15
N ALA A 150 -10.14 21.33 9.84
CA ALA A 150 -11.47 21.04 9.29
C ALA A 150 -11.98 19.61 9.57
N LEU A 151 -11.12 18.66 9.99
CA LEU A 151 -11.48 17.28 10.33
C LEU A 151 -11.37 16.99 11.83
N GLN A 152 -10.82 17.89 12.64
CA GLN A 152 -10.63 17.64 14.07
C GLN A 152 -11.96 17.43 14.82
N TRP A 153 -13.05 18.02 14.34
CA TRP A 153 -14.39 17.82 14.91
C TRP A 153 -14.92 16.37 14.73
N LEU A 154 -14.37 15.60 13.78
CA LEU A 154 -14.68 14.18 13.60
C LEU A 154 -13.91 13.28 14.57
N ALA A 155 -12.83 13.79 15.20
CA ALA A 155 -11.95 12.99 16.03
C ALA A 155 -12.64 12.26 17.19
N PRO A 156 -13.66 12.84 17.89
CA PRO A 156 -14.41 12.12 18.92
C PRO A 156 -15.23 10.95 18.37
N TRP A 157 -15.69 11.06 17.12
CA TRP A 157 -16.60 10.10 16.49
C TRP A 157 -15.89 9.01 15.69
N ARG A 158 -14.56 9.09 15.56
CA ARG A 158 -13.77 8.25 14.64
C ARG A 158 -14.03 6.75 14.82
N TRP A 159 -14.12 6.25 16.05
CA TRP A 159 -14.30 4.81 16.29
C TRP A 159 -15.72 4.36 15.94
N ILE A 160 -16.72 5.21 16.17
CA ILE A 160 -18.10 4.98 15.75
C ILE A 160 -18.19 4.97 14.23
N ILE A 161 -17.51 5.91 13.55
CA ILE A 161 -17.44 5.96 12.09
C ILE A 161 -16.77 4.70 11.54
N LEU A 162 -15.69 4.24 12.16
CA LEU A 162 -14.96 3.03 11.73
C LEU A 162 -15.82 1.77 11.90
N VAL A 163 -16.45 1.61 13.06
CA VAL A 163 -17.37 0.49 13.34
C VAL A 163 -18.58 0.55 12.40
N GLY A 164 -19.14 1.74 12.16
CA GLY A 164 -20.22 1.95 11.21
C GLY A 164 -19.82 1.57 9.78
N PHE A 165 -18.63 1.98 9.33
CA PHE A 165 -18.08 1.63 8.02
C PHE A 165 -17.97 0.11 7.83
N PHE A 166 -17.35 -0.60 8.79
CA PHE A 166 -17.24 -2.06 8.72
C PHE A 166 -18.59 -2.75 8.90
N GLY A 167 -19.47 -2.22 9.75
CA GLY A 167 -20.83 -2.73 9.95
C GLY A 167 -21.66 -2.69 8.67
N LEU A 168 -21.60 -1.57 7.92
CA LEU A 168 -22.29 -1.44 6.63
C LEU A 168 -21.74 -2.42 5.59
N ILE A 169 -20.42 -2.61 5.52
CA ILE A 169 -19.78 -3.60 4.65
C ILE A 169 -20.25 -5.00 5.03
N ALA A 170 -20.23 -5.36 6.32
CA ALA A 170 -20.67 -6.65 6.81
C ALA A 170 -22.15 -6.92 6.49
N ILE A 171 -23.04 -5.93 6.73
CA ILE A 171 -24.46 -6.02 6.40
C ILE A 171 -24.66 -6.23 4.89
N PHE A 172 -23.97 -5.45 4.06
CA PHE A 172 -24.06 -5.58 2.60
C PHE A 172 -23.67 -6.98 2.12
N TYR A 173 -22.56 -7.52 2.63
CA TYR A 173 -22.12 -8.88 2.29
C TYR A 173 -23.05 -9.95 2.85
N TRP A 174 -23.53 -9.80 4.08
CA TRP A 174 -24.52 -10.71 4.67
C TRP A 174 -25.79 -10.77 3.84
N LEU A 175 -26.35 -9.62 3.44
CA LEU A 175 -27.54 -9.56 2.58
C LEU A 175 -27.32 -10.22 1.21
N ARG A 176 -26.11 -10.15 0.66
CA ARG A 176 -25.72 -10.77 -0.62
C ARG A 176 -25.51 -12.29 -0.51
N LEU A 177 -25.07 -12.77 0.65
CA LEU A 177 -24.62 -14.14 0.86
C LEU A 177 -25.61 -15.00 1.66
N ARG A 178 -26.59 -14.39 2.34
CA ARG A 178 -27.57 -15.11 3.17
C ARG A 178 -28.30 -16.23 2.44
N ASP A 179 -28.60 -16.03 1.15
CA ASP A 179 -29.30 -17.01 0.31
C ASP A 179 -28.38 -18.15 -0.17
N ARG A 180 -27.06 -17.99 -0.01
CA ARG A 180 -26.03 -18.99 -0.34
C ARG A 180 -25.40 -19.64 0.89
N MET A 181 -25.76 -19.18 2.08
CA MET A 181 -25.13 -19.57 3.35
C MET A 181 -25.49 -21.01 3.77
N SER A 182 -26.60 -21.55 3.23
CA SER A 182 -27.02 -22.94 3.41
C SER A 182 -26.22 -23.96 2.59
N ALA A 183 -25.34 -23.51 1.69
CA ALA A 183 -24.53 -24.37 0.80
C ALA A 183 -23.02 -24.31 1.13
N LEU A 184 -22.66 -23.80 2.31
CA LEU A 184 -21.26 -23.67 2.72
C LEU A 184 -20.76 -24.96 3.37
N ASP A 185 -19.99 -25.74 2.60
CA ASP A 185 -19.26 -26.90 3.09
C ASP A 185 -18.07 -26.51 3.99
N GLY A 186 -17.52 -27.49 4.72
CA GLY A 186 -16.49 -27.33 5.76
C GLY A 186 -15.15 -26.70 5.35
N THR A 187 -14.97 -26.29 4.09
CA THR A 187 -13.78 -25.60 3.56
C THR A 187 -13.65 -24.14 4.04
N TRP A 188 -14.67 -23.57 4.69
CA TRP A 188 -14.67 -22.18 5.15
C TRP A 188 -13.59 -21.86 6.20
N HIS A 189 -13.27 -22.81 7.10
CA HIS A 189 -12.26 -22.62 8.15
C HIS A 189 -10.86 -22.38 7.57
N ALA A 190 -10.49 -23.10 6.50
CA ALA A 190 -9.21 -22.92 5.82
C ALA A 190 -9.11 -21.56 5.11
N GLY A 191 -10.24 -21.05 4.59
CA GLY A 191 -10.34 -19.73 3.98
C GLY A 191 -10.13 -18.59 4.98
N ILE A 192 -10.70 -18.70 6.18
CA ILE A 192 -10.54 -17.70 7.25
C ILE A 192 -9.09 -17.61 7.72
N GLY A 193 -8.42 -18.75 7.95
CA GLY A 193 -7.02 -18.75 8.33
C GLY A 193 -6.14 -18.01 7.33
N GLY A 194 -6.40 -18.18 6.03
CA GLY A 194 -5.70 -17.46 4.96
C GLY A 194 -5.97 -15.95 4.97
N VAL A 195 -7.23 -15.54 5.16
CA VAL A 195 -7.61 -14.11 5.25
C VAL A 195 -7.02 -13.43 6.48
N LEU A 196 -7.06 -14.09 7.65
CA LEU A 196 -6.44 -13.58 8.88
C LEU A 196 -4.92 -13.48 8.74
N GLY A 197 -4.28 -14.50 8.17
CA GLY A 197 -2.84 -14.48 7.89
C GLY A 197 -2.44 -13.37 6.92
N ALA A 198 -3.22 -13.13 5.86
CA ALA A 198 -3.01 -12.02 4.94
C ALA A 198 -3.18 -10.66 5.64
N THR A 199 -4.19 -10.53 6.51
CA THR A 199 -4.43 -9.32 7.30
C THR A 199 -3.25 -9.02 8.23
N ALA A 200 -2.73 -10.04 8.92
CA ALA A 200 -1.54 -9.91 9.76
C ALA A 200 -0.32 -9.45 8.92
N CYS A 201 -0.11 -10.03 7.74
CA CYS A 201 0.94 -9.60 6.82
C CYS A 201 0.79 -8.14 6.40
N TYR A 202 -0.42 -7.64 6.15
CA TYR A 202 -0.66 -6.23 5.84
C TYR A 202 -0.38 -5.29 7.01
N CYS A 203 -0.81 -5.66 8.23
CA CYS A 203 -0.47 -4.90 9.43
C CYS A 203 1.05 -4.82 9.64
N SER A 204 1.74 -5.95 9.49
CA SER A 204 3.20 -6.02 9.57
C SER A 204 3.88 -5.24 8.45
N PHE A 205 3.35 -5.24 7.22
CA PHE A 205 3.85 -4.40 6.13
C PHE A 205 3.81 -2.91 6.51
N PHE A 206 2.70 -2.42 7.04
CA PHE A 206 2.60 -1.01 7.46
C PHE A 206 3.54 -0.69 8.61
N ALA A 207 3.70 -1.58 9.59
CA ALA A 207 4.67 -1.42 10.67
C ALA A 207 6.10 -1.33 10.13
N LEU A 208 6.51 -2.24 9.24
CA LEU A 208 7.83 -2.18 8.59
C LEU A 208 8.00 -0.94 7.71
N ALA A 209 6.96 -0.49 7.03
CA ALA A 209 7.00 0.74 6.25
C ALA A 209 7.23 1.98 7.14
N ALA A 210 6.61 2.03 8.32
CA ALA A 210 6.82 3.09 9.29
C ALA A 210 8.23 3.05 9.92
N ILE A 211 8.74 1.85 10.22
CA ILE A 211 10.14 1.65 10.66
C ILE A 211 11.12 2.10 9.57
N ALA A 212 10.87 1.72 8.30
CA ALA A 212 11.68 2.15 7.17
C ALA A 212 11.68 3.67 7.01
N PHE A 213 10.53 4.31 7.16
CA PHE A 213 10.42 5.77 7.13
C PHE A 213 11.20 6.42 8.29
N ARG A 214 11.15 5.84 9.49
CA ARG A 214 11.85 6.36 10.68
C ARG A 214 13.37 6.44 10.49
N PHE A 215 13.98 5.54 9.71
CA PHE A 215 15.42 5.63 9.37
C PHE A 215 15.79 6.84 8.51
N LEU A 216 14.82 7.45 7.84
CA LEU A 216 15.01 8.63 6.99
C LEU A 216 14.64 9.93 7.68
N PHE A 217 14.02 9.82 8.86
CA PHE A 217 13.44 10.92 9.59
C PHE A 217 14.20 11.08 10.91
N GLU A 218 15.21 11.95 10.92
CA GLU A 218 16.10 12.15 12.07
C GLU A 218 15.46 12.98 13.20
N ALA A 219 14.30 13.60 12.97
CA ALA A 219 13.65 14.41 13.99
C ALA A 219 13.26 13.57 15.22
N PRO A 220 13.68 13.96 16.45
CA PRO A 220 13.51 13.18 17.67
C PRO A 220 12.06 13.14 18.21
N ALA A 221 11.08 13.61 17.44
CA ALA A 221 9.72 13.84 17.92
C ALA A 221 8.75 12.67 17.68
N LEU A 222 9.03 11.74 16.75
CA LEU A 222 8.08 10.69 16.39
C LEU A 222 8.75 9.31 16.28
N ASP A 223 8.25 8.35 17.03
CA ASP A 223 8.62 6.94 16.91
C ASP A 223 7.88 6.27 15.74
N ALA A 224 8.34 5.08 15.35
CA ALA A 224 7.74 4.32 14.24
C ALA A 224 6.24 4.04 14.47
N LEU A 225 5.82 3.85 15.72
CA LEU A 225 4.40 3.64 16.05
C LEU A 225 3.57 4.90 15.83
N GLU A 226 4.13 6.08 16.10
CA GLU A 226 3.45 7.37 15.90
C GLU A 226 3.41 7.78 14.42
N LEU A 227 4.38 7.31 13.63
CA LEU A 227 4.42 7.48 12.18
C LEU A 227 3.46 6.53 11.45
N LEU A 228 3.06 5.42 12.07
CA LEU A 228 2.23 4.39 11.45
C LEU A 228 0.92 4.93 10.82
N PRO A 229 0.11 5.77 11.50
CA PRO A 229 -1.12 6.30 10.91
C PRO A 229 -0.83 7.23 9.73
N THR A 230 0.22 8.05 9.82
CA THR A 230 0.65 8.94 8.73
C THR A 230 1.05 8.14 7.50
N ILE A 231 1.83 7.08 7.67
CA ILE A 231 2.24 6.19 6.58
C ILE A 231 1.03 5.47 5.98
N ALA A 232 0.08 5.02 6.80
CA ALA A 232 -1.16 4.41 6.33
C ALA A 232 -2.01 5.40 5.49
N VAL A 233 -2.19 6.64 5.96
CA VAL A 233 -2.93 7.70 5.22
C VAL A 233 -2.25 8.02 3.90
N CYS A 234 -0.93 8.22 3.91
CA CYS A 234 -0.17 8.55 2.70
C CYS A 234 -0.23 7.40 1.69
N TRP A 235 -0.07 6.16 2.14
CA TRP A 235 -0.19 4.99 1.29
C TRP A 235 -1.60 4.88 0.69
N LEU A 236 -2.65 5.08 1.50
CA LEU A 236 -4.05 5.02 1.12
C LEU A 236 -4.38 6.07 0.05
N GLY A 237 -3.94 7.31 0.25
CA GLY A 237 -4.09 8.38 -0.74
C GLY A 237 -3.43 8.01 -2.07
N GLY A 238 -2.18 7.54 -2.04
CA GLY A 238 -1.50 7.11 -3.27
C GLY A 238 -2.11 5.86 -3.94
N PHE A 239 -2.76 4.99 -3.17
CA PHE A 239 -3.43 3.79 -3.69
C PHE A 239 -4.79 4.12 -4.34
N LEU A 240 -5.59 4.97 -3.69
CA LEU A 240 -6.95 5.32 -4.15
C LEU A 240 -6.96 6.27 -5.36
N VAL A 241 -5.90 7.03 -5.58
CA VAL A 241 -5.79 7.90 -6.77
C VAL A 241 -5.45 7.05 -8.00
N ILE A 242 -6.49 6.45 -8.58
CA ILE A 242 -6.43 5.65 -9.80
C ILE A 242 -5.97 6.54 -10.96
N GLY A 243 -4.87 6.18 -11.64
CA GLY A 243 -4.28 7.01 -12.69
C GLY A 243 -2.88 7.50 -12.35
N SER A 244 -2.57 7.65 -11.05
CA SER A 244 -1.25 8.04 -10.57
C SER A 244 -0.30 6.84 -10.58
N PRO A 245 0.73 6.79 -11.46
CA PRO A 245 1.63 5.64 -11.52
C PRO A 245 2.37 5.48 -10.19
N GLY A 246 2.16 4.36 -9.49
CA GLY A 246 2.72 4.12 -8.16
C GLY A 246 2.40 5.20 -7.12
N GLY A 247 1.30 5.96 -7.27
CA GLY A 247 0.90 7.05 -6.37
C GLY A 247 1.82 8.28 -6.41
N LEU A 248 2.57 8.49 -7.50
CA LEU A 248 3.47 9.63 -7.69
C LEU A 248 2.81 10.97 -7.40
N GLY A 249 3.50 11.80 -6.62
CA GLY A 249 3.08 13.14 -6.24
C GLY A 249 2.11 13.13 -5.05
N VAL A 250 1.11 12.26 -5.05
CA VAL A 250 0.07 12.24 -4.02
C VAL A 250 0.65 11.85 -2.66
N ARG A 251 1.48 10.80 -2.62
CA ARG A 251 2.10 10.34 -1.37
C ARG A 251 3.02 11.39 -0.78
N GLU A 252 3.84 12.01 -1.62
CA GLU A 252 4.79 13.02 -1.20
C GLU A 252 4.08 14.30 -0.74
N ALA A 253 3.04 14.73 -1.44
CA ALA A 253 2.22 15.87 -1.03
C ALA A 253 1.54 15.63 0.33
N LEU A 254 1.00 14.42 0.56
CA LEU A 254 0.40 14.07 1.86
C LEU A 254 1.44 14.02 2.98
N LEU A 255 2.63 13.46 2.73
CA LEU A 255 3.73 13.45 3.72
C LEU A 255 4.15 14.87 4.09
N VAL A 256 4.35 15.75 3.10
CA VAL A 256 4.69 17.17 3.34
C VAL A 256 3.57 17.88 4.10
N GLY A 257 2.31 17.69 3.71
CA GLY A 257 1.17 18.35 4.36
C GLY A 257 0.92 17.89 5.80
N LEU A 258 1.16 16.61 6.10
CA LEU A 258 0.93 16.04 7.44
C LEU A 258 2.12 16.26 8.38
N LEU A 259 3.36 16.14 7.88
CA LEU A 259 4.56 16.27 8.71
C LEU A 259 5.13 17.68 8.74
N GLY A 260 4.87 18.51 7.72
CA GLY A 260 5.36 19.89 7.65
C GLY A 260 5.00 20.73 8.88
N PRO A 261 3.76 20.68 9.40
CA PRO A 261 3.39 21.37 10.64
C PRO A 261 4.09 20.84 11.90
N VAL A 262 4.64 19.62 11.86
CA VAL A 262 5.27 18.95 13.01
C VAL A 262 6.77 19.19 13.05
N CYS A 263 7.46 19.04 11.91
CA CYS A 263 8.92 19.06 11.85
C CYS A 263 9.52 20.14 10.94
N GLY A 264 8.69 20.92 10.25
CA GLY A 264 9.13 21.84 9.21
C GLY A 264 8.94 21.27 7.80
N GLU A 265 8.60 22.15 6.86
CA GLU A 265 8.31 21.73 5.49
C GLU A 265 9.54 21.20 4.73
N ALA A 266 10.74 21.68 5.05
CA ALA A 266 11.97 21.23 4.38
C ALA A 266 12.33 19.80 4.78
N GLU A 267 12.25 19.49 6.07
CA GLU A 267 12.47 18.19 6.68
C GLU A 267 11.44 17.17 6.19
N ALA A 268 10.15 17.57 6.15
CA ALA A 268 9.08 16.73 5.64
C ALA A 268 9.25 16.42 4.14
N LEU A 269 9.64 17.42 3.32
CA LEU A 269 9.90 17.24 1.90
C LEU A 269 11.13 16.35 1.67
N TYR A 270 12.20 16.56 2.40
CA TYR A 270 13.40 15.73 2.37
C TYR A 270 13.07 14.25 2.64
N ALA A 271 12.38 13.98 3.75
CA ALA A 271 12.01 12.62 4.13
C ALA A 271 11.04 11.98 3.12
N ALA A 272 10.09 12.75 2.57
CA ALA A 272 9.17 12.27 1.55
C ALA A 272 9.90 11.83 0.26
N LEU A 273 10.85 12.64 -0.21
CA LEU A 273 11.64 12.33 -1.41
C LEU A 273 12.60 11.16 -1.17
N ALA A 274 13.28 11.12 -0.02
CA ALA A 274 14.14 10.00 0.36
C ALA A 274 13.34 8.69 0.44
N PHE A 275 12.16 8.73 1.07
CA PHE A 275 11.29 7.56 1.18
C PHE A 275 10.79 7.10 -0.18
N ARG A 276 10.51 8.02 -1.11
CA ARG A 276 10.17 7.64 -2.49
C ARG A 276 11.32 6.86 -3.15
N GLY A 277 12.55 7.33 -2.99
CA GLY A 277 13.75 6.61 -3.42
C GLY A 277 13.81 5.20 -2.82
N VAL A 278 13.62 5.07 -1.51
CA VAL A 278 13.57 3.78 -0.81
C VAL A 278 12.52 2.85 -1.39
N THR A 279 11.28 3.30 -1.57
CA THR A 279 10.23 2.43 -2.13
C THR A 279 10.56 1.93 -3.54
N ILE A 280 11.08 2.80 -4.42
CA ILE A 280 11.50 2.42 -5.78
C ILE A 280 12.64 1.40 -5.74
N LEU A 281 13.64 1.63 -4.89
CA LEU A 281 14.77 0.71 -4.72
C LEU A 281 14.32 -0.65 -4.17
N SER A 282 13.41 -0.67 -3.20
CA SER A 282 12.83 -1.91 -2.68
C SER A 282 12.06 -2.68 -3.74
N ASP A 283 11.28 -1.98 -4.58
CA ASP A 283 10.54 -2.62 -5.67
C ASP A 283 11.44 -3.19 -6.75
N LEU A 284 12.51 -2.47 -7.08
CA LEU A 284 13.57 -2.96 -7.96
C LEU A 284 14.25 -4.19 -7.36
N LEU A 285 14.62 -4.15 -6.07
CA LEU A 285 15.25 -5.27 -5.38
C LEU A 285 14.35 -6.51 -5.39
N LEU A 286 13.08 -6.36 -5.03
CA LEU A 286 12.10 -7.46 -5.06
C LEU A 286 11.92 -8.00 -6.47
N PHE A 287 11.84 -7.14 -7.48
CA PHE A 287 11.77 -7.57 -8.88
C PHE A 287 12.99 -8.40 -9.30
N LEU A 288 14.20 -7.93 -8.97
CA LEU A 288 15.45 -8.66 -9.26
C LEU A 288 15.48 -10.01 -8.55
N VAL A 289 15.16 -10.06 -7.25
CA VAL A 289 15.04 -11.33 -6.50
C VAL A 289 14.02 -12.25 -7.16
N GLY A 290 12.85 -11.73 -7.57
CA GLY A 290 11.82 -12.49 -8.26
C GLY A 290 12.27 -13.07 -9.61
N ILE A 291 13.20 -12.41 -10.33
CA ILE A 291 13.80 -12.96 -11.55
C ILE A 291 14.80 -14.06 -11.22
N LEU A 292 15.67 -13.84 -10.22
CA LEU A 292 16.77 -14.72 -9.87
C LEU A 292 16.32 -16.03 -9.20
N VAL A 293 15.18 -16.03 -8.48
CA VAL A 293 14.65 -17.24 -7.85
C VAL A 293 14.15 -18.22 -8.94
N PRO A 294 14.74 -19.43 -9.05
CA PRO A 294 14.40 -20.42 -10.07
C PRO A 294 12.93 -20.86 -10.01
N ASP A 295 12.40 -21.31 -11.16
CA ASP A 295 11.14 -22.04 -11.18
C ASP A 295 11.39 -23.53 -10.99
N HIS A 296 10.89 -24.09 -9.89
CA HIS A 296 10.89 -25.55 -9.70
C HIS A 296 9.52 -26.18 -10.05
N SER A 297 8.62 -25.42 -10.69
CA SER A 297 7.29 -25.90 -11.12
C SER A 297 7.23 -26.41 -12.57
N ARG A 298 8.39 -26.73 -13.18
CA ARG A 298 8.47 -27.39 -14.49
C ARG A 298 9.12 -28.75 -14.38
#